data_AF-A0A1G0S055-F1
#
_entry.id   AF-A0A1G0S055-F1
#
_cell.length_a   1.000
_cell.length_b   1.000
_cell.length_c   1.000
_cell.angle_alpha   90.00
_cell.angle_beta   90.00
_cell.angle_gamma   90.00
#
_symmetry.space_group_name_H-M   'P 1'
#
loop_
_entity.id
_entity.type
_entity.pdbx_description
1 polymer ?
#
loop_
_entity_poly.entity_id
_entity_poly.type
_entity_poly.pdbx_seq_one_letter_code
_entity_poly.pdbx_strand_id
1 'polypeptide(L)'
;MIVGVSSLAESRGFPKSGFYNASKAAATLLLESLRVELKPHNVKVLIVKPGFVRTPMTDKNEFHMPFLMDVDKAAKIIIDGIKKEKRIIQFPLATVIGSKIVKIMPDWMFDFLMSKQLPARKN
;
A
#
# COMPACT_ATOMS: atom_id res chain seq x y z
N MET A 1 -12.73 -10.67 14.68
CA MET A 1 -11.59 -10.44 13.76
C MET A 1 -11.74 -9.05 13.17
N ILE A 2 -10.63 -8.32 13.02
CA ILE A 2 -10.57 -6.99 12.40
C ILE A 2 -9.74 -7.11 11.11
N VAL A 3 -10.24 -6.51 10.03
CA VAL A 3 -9.52 -6.42 8.75
C VAL A 3 -9.42 -4.95 8.36
N GLY A 4 -8.20 -4.42 8.37
CA GLY A 4 -7.93 -3.04 7.96
C GLY A 4 -7.37 -2.96 6.54
N VAL A 5 -7.78 -1.95 5.77
CA VAL A 5 -7.33 -1.74 4.38
C VAL A 5 -6.37 -0.55 4.31
N SER A 6 -5.08 -0.86 4.15
CA SER A 6 -4.03 0.10 3.86
C SER A 6 -3.74 0.14 2.34
N SER A 7 -2.48 0.20 1.92
CA SER A 7 -2.00 0.31 0.55
C SER A 7 -0.50 -0.02 0.51
N LEU A 8 0.00 -0.50 -0.63
CA LEU A 8 1.45 -0.59 -0.86
C LEU A 8 2.13 0.78 -0.95
N ALA A 9 1.36 1.85 -1.14
CA ALA A 9 1.83 3.23 -1.16
C ALA A 9 2.29 3.76 0.20
N GLU A 10 2.12 2.98 1.29
CA GLU A 10 2.65 3.33 2.61
C GLU A 10 4.19 3.24 2.71
N SER A 11 4.87 2.68 1.71
CA SER A 11 6.28 2.32 1.80
C SER A 11 7.20 3.53 1.94
N ARG A 12 6.86 4.67 1.32
CA ARG A 12 7.57 5.96 1.33
C ARG A 12 6.64 7.09 0.89
N GLY A 13 7.08 8.34 1.09
CA GLY A 13 6.36 9.53 0.63
C GLY A 13 6.60 9.79 -0.86
N PHE A 14 5.70 9.31 -1.71
CA PHE A 14 5.80 9.57 -3.16
C PHE A 14 5.31 10.99 -3.48
N PRO A 15 5.97 11.71 -4.41
CA PRO A 15 5.50 13.00 -4.88
C PRO A 15 4.05 12.93 -5.37
N LYS A 16 3.29 14.02 -5.20
CA LYS A 16 1.88 14.15 -5.59
C LYS A 16 0.88 13.27 -4.80
N SER A 17 1.33 12.37 -3.93
CA SER A 17 0.45 11.52 -3.10
C SER A 17 0.75 11.56 -1.60
N GLY A 18 1.52 12.54 -1.11
CA GLY A 18 2.03 12.59 0.26
C GLY A 18 0.98 12.37 1.36
N PHE A 19 -0.18 13.06 1.29
CA PHE A 19 -1.27 12.88 2.26
C PHE A 19 -1.82 11.45 2.27
N TYR A 20 -2.02 10.86 1.07
CA TYR A 20 -2.48 9.49 0.92
C TYR A 20 -1.44 8.48 1.44
N ASN A 21 -0.15 8.70 1.13
CA ASN A 21 0.92 7.85 1.63
C ASN A 21 0.98 7.88 3.16
N ALA A 22 0.94 9.08 3.75
CA ALA A 22 0.97 9.28 5.20
C ALA A 22 -0.24 8.63 5.89
N SER A 23 -1.46 8.83 5.36
CA SER A 23 -2.67 8.25 5.96
C SER A 23 -2.65 6.72 5.94
N LYS A 24 -2.13 6.12 4.86
CA LYS A 24 -2.01 4.67 4.73
C LYS A 24 -0.88 4.10 5.59
N ALA A 25 0.24 4.80 5.71
CA ALA A 25 1.29 4.44 6.65
C ALA A 25 0.81 4.47 8.11
N ALA A 26 0.08 5.53 8.50
CA ALA A 26 -0.52 5.64 9.83
C ALA A 26 -1.52 4.51 10.11
N ALA A 27 -2.40 4.20 9.14
CA ALA A 27 -3.33 3.09 9.27
C ALA A 27 -2.63 1.74 9.48
N THR A 28 -1.54 1.48 8.74
CA THR A 28 -0.75 0.25 8.94
C THR A 28 -0.09 0.20 10.30
N LEU A 29 0.53 1.28 10.76
CA LEU A 29 1.16 1.32 12.08
C LEU A 29 0.14 1.08 13.19
N LEU A 30 -1.04 1.70 13.09
CA LEU A 30 -2.14 1.48 14.02
C LEU A 30 -2.59 0.00 14.03
N LEU A 31 -2.83 -0.59 12.87
CA LEU A 31 -3.23 -1.99 12.76
C LEU A 31 -2.13 -2.97 13.22
N GLU A 32 -0.86 -2.57 13.09
CA GLU A 32 0.26 -3.33 13.65
C GLU A 32 0.26 -3.31 15.17
N SER A 33 0.02 -2.15 15.80
CA SER A 33 -0.15 -2.02 17.26
C SER A 33 -1.34 -2.84 17.76
N LEU A 34 -2.52 -2.65 17.16
CA LEU A 34 -3.75 -3.35 17.53
C LEU A 34 -3.60 -4.87 17.47
N ARG A 35 -2.81 -5.39 16.52
CA ARG A 35 -2.56 -6.84 16.44
C ARG A 35 -1.87 -7.39 17.68
N VAL A 36 -0.97 -6.61 18.28
CA VAL A 36 -0.24 -7.01 19.48
C VAL A 36 -1.12 -6.82 20.71
N GLU A 37 -1.74 -5.64 20.83
CA GLU A 37 -2.62 -5.27 21.95
C GLU A 37 -3.82 -6.21 22.10
N LEU A 38 -4.41 -6.65 20.98
CA LEU A 38 -5.60 -7.49 20.99
C LEU A 38 -5.31 -8.99 21.01
N LYS A 39 -4.02 -9.38 20.98
CA LYS A 39 -3.60 -10.79 21.05
C LYS A 39 -4.09 -11.50 22.32
N PRO A 40 -4.03 -10.92 23.53
CA PRO A 40 -4.56 -11.55 24.76
C PRO A 40 -6.07 -11.79 24.72
N HIS A 41 -6.80 -11.01 23.92
CA HIS A 41 -8.25 -11.12 23.74
C HIS A 41 -8.64 -12.11 22.62
N ASN A 42 -7.67 -12.84 22.05
CA ASN A 42 -7.86 -13.74 20.92
C ASN A 42 -8.52 -13.06 19.69
N VAL A 43 -8.32 -11.75 19.52
CA VAL A 43 -8.83 -11.00 18.37
C VAL A 43 -7.74 -10.87 17.31
N LYS A 44 -7.97 -11.50 16.15
CA LYS A 44 -7.06 -11.43 14.99
C LYS A 44 -7.20 -10.09 14.27
N VAL A 45 -6.07 -9.48 13.92
CA VAL A 45 -5.99 -8.24 13.14
C VAL A 45 -5.19 -8.49 11.86
N LEU A 46 -5.87 -8.39 10.71
CA LEU A 46 -5.31 -8.59 9.38
C LEU A 46 -5.18 -7.24 8.66
N ILE A 47 -4.14 -7.09 7.82
CA ILE A 47 -3.94 -5.87 7.02
C ILE A 47 -3.94 -6.23 5.54
N VAL A 48 -4.81 -5.58 4.78
CA VAL A 48 -4.82 -5.64 3.32
C VAL A 48 -4.03 -4.45 2.76
N LYS A 49 -3.00 -4.72 1.95
CA LYS A 49 -2.16 -3.72 1.29
C LYS A 49 -2.22 -3.94 -0.23
N PRO A 50 -3.26 -3.44 -0.91
CA PRO A 50 -3.35 -3.55 -2.36
C PRO A 50 -2.37 -2.60 -3.06
N GLY A 51 -1.93 -3.01 -4.25
CA GLY A 51 -1.40 -2.12 -5.29
C GLY A 51 -2.56 -1.47 -6.06
N PHE A 52 -2.35 -1.19 -7.34
CA PHE A 52 -3.40 -0.60 -8.17
C PHE A 52 -4.49 -1.61 -8.53
N VAL A 53 -5.74 -1.22 -8.34
CA VAL A 53 -6.93 -2.02 -8.66
C VAL A 53 -7.86 -1.17 -9.52
N ARG A 54 -8.35 -1.73 -10.64
CA ARG A 54 -9.27 -1.06 -11.55
C ARG A 54 -10.60 -0.79 -10.85
N THR A 55 -10.84 0.48 -10.58
CA THR A 55 -12.06 1.00 -9.93
C THR A 55 -12.41 2.36 -10.50
N PRO A 56 -13.66 2.84 -10.37
CA PRO A 56 -14.02 4.19 -10.79
C PRO A 56 -13.17 5.31 -10.15
N MET A 57 -12.55 5.04 -9.00
CA MET A 57 -11.61 5.96 -8.35
C MET A 57 -10.28 6.02 -9.12
N THR A 58 -9.71 4.87 -9.47
CA THR A 58 -8.42 4.81 -10.17
C THR A 58 -8.52 5.13 -11.65
N ASP A 59 -9.71 4.99 -12.25
CA ASP A 59 -9.93 5.33 -13.66
C ASP A 59 -9.74 6.83 -13.95
N LYS A 60 -9.79 7.66 -12.90
CA LYS A 60 -9.51 9.11 -12.96
C LYS A 60 -8.02 9.45 -12.84
N ASN A 61 -7.16 8.46 -12.59
CA ASN A 61 -5.73 8.70 -12.45
C ASN A 61 -5.10 8.87 -13.82
N GLU A 62 -4.41 10.00 -14.03
CA GLU A 62 -3.70 10.30 -15.28
C GLU A 62 -2.25 9.78 -15.30
N PHE A 63 -1.80 9.17 -14.20
CA PHE A 63 -0.44 8.64 -14.08
C PHE A 63 -0.37 7.14 -14.37
N HIS A 64 0.83 6.66 -14.69
CA HIS A 64 1.07 5.25 -14.96
C HIS A 64 0.84 4.39 -13.71
N MET A 65 -0.10 3.43 -13.80
CA MET A 65 -0.44 2.47 -12.74
C MET A 65 0.10 1.08 -13.08
N PRO A 66 1.38 0.78 -12.76
CA PRO A 66 1.98 -0.50 -13.11
C PRO A 66 1.27 -1.66 -12.40
N PHE A 67 1.04 -2.74 -13.14
CA PHE A 67 0.37 -3.96 -12.66
C PHE A 67 -1.06 -3.73 -12.16
N LEU A 68 -1.81 -2.83 -12.80
CA LEU A 68 -3.24 -2.60 -12.53
C LEU A 68 -4.02 -3.92 -12.57
N MET A 69 -4.60 -4.30 -11.43
CA MET A 69 -5.33 -5.55 -11.27
C MET A 69 -6.83 -5.33 -11.44
N ASP A 70 -7.52 -6.32 -12.01
CA ASP A 70 -8.98 -6.33 -12.04
C ASP A 70 -9.61 -6.43 -10.64
N VAL A 71 -10.78 -5.81 -10.45
CA VAL A 71 -11.48 -5.74 -9.15
C VAL A 71 -11.88 -7.12 -8.64
N ASP A 72 -12.35 -8.03 -9.52
CA ASP A 72 -12.81 -9.35 -9.12
C ASP A 72 -11.63 -10.21 -8.65
N LYS A 73 -10.49 -10.08 -9.34
CA LYS A 73 -9.25 -10.75 -8.95
C LYS A 73 -8.72 -10.22 -7.63
N ALA A 74 -8.73 -8.89 -7.43
CA ALA A 74 -8.33 -8.28 -6.17
C ALA A 74 -9.22 -8.73 -5.01
N ALA A 75 -10.54 -8.70 -5.20
CA ALA A 75 -11.52 -9.16 -4.22
C ALA A 75 -11.29 -10.63 -3.84
N LYS A 76 -11.05 -11.50 -4.84
CA LYS A 76 -10.75 -12.91 -4.60
C LYS A 76 -9.51 -13.10 -3.73
N ILE A 77 -8.41 -12.39 -4.03
CA ILE A 77 -7.17 -12.47 -3.23
C ILE A 77 -7.42 -12.03 -1.78
N ILE A 78 -8.20 -10.96 -1.59
CA ILE A 78 -8.57 -10.46 -0.26
C ILE A 78 -9.37 -11.51 0.50
N ILE A 79 -10.45 -12.04 -0.09
CA ILE A 79 -11.33 -13.02 0.55
C ILE A 79 -10.55 -14.30 0.89
N ASP A 80 -9.75 -14.82 -0.04
CA ASP A 80 -8.92 -16.01 0.18
C ASP A 80 -7.88 -15.76 1.29
N GLY A 81 -7.33 -14.55 1.36
CA GLY A 81 -6.39 -14.15 2.40
C GLY A 81 -7.05 -14.06 3.78
N ILE A 82 -8.26 -13.52 3.85
CA ILE A 82 -9.06 -13.43 5.09
C ILE A 82 -9.43 -14.83 5.58
N LYS A 83 -9.92 -15.71 4.69
CA LYS A 83 -10.24 -17.11 5.03
C LYS A 83 -9.05 -17.89 5.57
N LYS A 84 -7.84 -17.58 5.09
CA LYS A 84 -6.56 -18.15 5.56
C LYS A 84 -5.96 -17.38 6.75
N GLU A 85 -6.65 -16.37 7.26
CA GLU A 85 -6.24 -15.52 8.37
C GLU A 85 -4.82 -14.94 8.21
N LYS A 86 -4.45 -14.61 6.96
CA LYS A 86 -3.12 -14.08 6.67
C LYS A 86 -2.94 -12.73 7.36
N ARG A 87 -1.95 -12.63 8.25
CA ARG A 87 -1.57 -11.39 8.97
C ARG A 87 -1.51 -10.16 8.05
N ILE A 88 -0.95 -10.35 6.85
CA ILE A 88 -0.84 -9.31 5.83
C ILE A 88 -1.20 -9.93 4.46
N ILE A 89 -2.13 -9.29 3.75
CA ILE A 89 -2.59 -9.67 2.41
C ILE A 89 -2.14 -8.58 1.45
N GLN A 90 -1.25 -8.91 0.52
CA GLN A 90 -0.58 -7.94 -0.34
C GLN A 90 -0.54 -8.44 -1.77
N PHE A 91 -0.80 -7.57 -2.74
CA PHE A 91 -0.82 -7.92 -4.16
C PHE A 91 -0.73 -6.66 -5.03
N PRO A 92 -0.31 -6.77 -6.32
CA PRO A 92 0.34 -7.93 -6.93
C PRO A 92 1.79 -8.08 -6.45
N LEU A 93 2.37 -9.28 -6.60
CA LEU A 93 3.71 -9.61 -6.10
C LEU A 93 4.80 -8.65 -6.62
N ALA A 94 4.73 -8.25 -7.89
CA ALA A 94 5.69 -7.30 -8.47
C ALA A 94 5.68 -5.94 -7.73
N THR A 95 4.50 -5.37 -7.48
CA THR A 95 4.37 -4.12 -6.72
C THR A 95 4.78 -4.29 -5.25
N VAL A 96 4.55 -5.46 -4.66
CA VAL A 96 5.01 -5.76 -3.29
C VAL A 96 6.54 -5.78 -3.19
N ILE A 97 7.20 -6.38 -4.18
CA ILE A 97 8.67 -6.38 -4.24
C ILE A 97 9.17 -4.95 -4.42
N GLY A 98 8.59 -4.20 -5.36
CA GLY A 98 8.93 -2.79 -5.58
C GLY A 98 8.75 -1.92 -4.34
N SER A 99 7.63 -2.06 -3.61
CA SER A 99 7.38 -1.26 -2.41
C SER A 99 8.38 -1.57 -1.29
N LYS A 100 8.80 -2.84 -1.14
CA LYS A 100 9.86 -3.23 -0.19
C LYS A 100 11.21 -2.64 -0.57
N ILE A 101 11.59 -2.69 -1.84
CA ILE A 101 12.84 -2.11 -2.34
C ILE A 101 12.87 -0.60 -2.06
N VAL A 102 11.80 0.11 -2.42
CA VAL A 102 11.70 1.56 -2.20
C VAL A 102 11.74 1.91 -0.71
N LYS A 103 11.14 1.08 0.15
CA LYS A 103 11.17 1.28 1.60
C LYS A 103 12.59 1.24 2.18
N ILE A 104 13.44 0.33 1.71
CA ILE A 104 14.82 0.17 2.20
C ILE A 104 15.85 1.02 1.45
N MET A 105 15.43 1.68 0.37
CA MET A 105 16.29 2.50 -0.46
C MET A 105 16.86 3.69 0.35
N PRO A 106 18.17 4.00 0.22
CA PRO A 106 18.76 5.21 0.79
C PRO A 106 18.08 6.49 0.33
N ASP A 107 17.99 7.48 1.22
CA ASP A 107 17.25 8.73 0.99
C ASP A 107 17.76 9.48 -0.24
N TRP A 108 19.08 9.62 -0.39
CA TRP A 108 19.69 10.32 -1.54
C TRP A 108 19.29 9.70 -2.89
N MET A 109 19.16 8.37 -2.96
CA MET A 109 18.80 7.67 -4.18
C MET A 109 17.30 7.83 -4.46
N PHE A 110 16.46 7.75 -3.42
CA PHE A 110 15.03 8.01 -3.54
C PHE A 110 14.79 9.45 -4.03
N ASP A 111 15.39 10.43 -3.39
CA ASP A 111 15.22 11.85 -3.69
C ASP A 111 15.70 12.16 -5.11
N PHE A 112 16.85 11.60 -5.52
CA PHE A 112 17.34 11.72 -6.89
C PHE A 112 16.37 11.16 -7.92
N LEU A 113 15.80 9.96 -7.70
CA LEU A 113 14.85 9.35 -8.64
C LEU A 113 13.51 10.10 -8.67
N MET A 114 13.03 10.57 -7.52
CA MET A 114 11.73 11.24 -7.40
C MET A 114 11.78 12.69 -7.89
N SER A 115 12.91 13.39 -7.74
CA SER A 115 13.08 14.76 -8.23
C SER A 115 12.92 14.87 -9.75
N LYS A 116 13.24 13.82 -10.51
CA LYS A 116 13.02 13.75 -11.97
C LYS A 116 11.53 13.76 -12.36
N GLN A 117 10.62 13.48 -11.43
CA GLN A 117 9.18 13.47 -11.66
C GLN A 117 8.50 14.80 -11.29
N LEU A 118 9.25 15.72 -10.70
CA LEU A 118 8.79 17.06 -10.38
C LEU A 118 8.85 17.93 -11.64
N PRO A 119 7.88 18.84 -11.84
CA PRO A 119 7.94 19.80 -12.94
C PRO A 119 9.22 20.63 -12.82
N ALA A 120 9.82 20.98 -13.97
CA ALA A 120 10.95 21.91 -14.00
C ALA A 120 10.57 23.20 -13.25
N ARG A 121 11.51 23.73 -12.46
CA ARG A 121 11.32 24.98 -11.73
C ARG A 121 10.93 26.06 -12.75
N LYS A 122 9.69 26.55 -12.67
CA LYS A 122 9.31 27.74 -13.44
C LYS A 122 10.10 28.91 -12.84
N ASN A 123 10.98 29.50 -13.64
CA ASN A 123 11.68 30.74 -13.32
C ASN A 123 10.70 31.89 -13.19
#